data_AF-A0A929KU91-F1
#
_entry.id   AF-A0A929KU91-F1
#
_cell.length_a   1.000
_cell.length_b   1.000
_cell.length_c   1.000
_cell.angle_alpha   90.00
_cell.angle_beta   90.00
_cell.angle_gamma   90.00
#
_symmetry.space_group_name_H-M   'P 1'
#
loop_
_entity.id
_entity.type
_entity.pdbx_description
1 polymer ?
#
loop_
_entity_poly.entity_id
_entity_poly.type
_entity_poly.pdbx_seq_one_letter_code
_entity_poly.pdbx_strand_id
1 'polypeptide(L)'
;METYGDEAYTKPSEEQGMTLSQEAQYYLQQAAKWASFLAIMGFIGAGLIAVMGIFAGTMMAAMSAMPGAMSNPVIALMGPFIGAAYFVVAIVIFFINLALYQFASRAKKAIGFADSAILTSSIAKLKSFFKLKGIILIVAIILYIIFIVAMMIFAMNAASLMR
;
A
#
# COMPACT_ATOMS: atom_id res chain seq x y z
N MET A 1 26.21 67.97 0.61
CA MET A 1 25.12 67.31 -0.15
C MET A 1 25.64 65.95 -0.53
N GLU A 2 25.59 65.00 0.41
CA GLU A 2 25.94 63.61 0.14
C GLU A 2 24.78 62.97 -0.62
N THR A 3 25.11 62.42 -1.78
CA THR A 3 24.19 61.70 -2.65
C THR A 3 23.75 60.42 -1.95
N TYR A 4 22.52 60.42 -1.45
CA TYR A 4 21.81 59.22 -1.02
C TYR A 4 21.74 58.28 -2.22
N GLY A 5 22.58 57.24 -2.21
CA GLY A 5 22.51 56.17 -3.18
C GLY A 5 21.16 55.48 -3.04
N ASP A 6 20.38 55.49 -4.11
CA ASP A 6 19.23 54.61 -4.33
C ASP A 6 19.73 53.16 -4.27
N GLU A 7 19.85 52.62 -3.07
CA GLU A 7 19.86 51.18 -2.86
C GLU A 7 18.46 50.69 -3.23
N ALA A 8 18.30 50.35 -4.51
CA ALA A 8 17.11 49.74 -5.04
C ALA A 8 16.73 48.56 -4.15
N TYR A 9 15.67 48.74 -3.36
CA TYR A 9 15.08 47.69 -2.55
C TYR A 9 14.65 46.55 -3.48
N THR A 10 15.51 45.57 -3.68
CA THR A 10 15.17 44.32 -4.36
C THR A 10 14.27 43.55 -3.42
N LYS A 11 12.97 43.66 -3.67
CA LYS A 11 11.92 42.84 -3.06
C LYS A 11 12.43 41.39 -3.04
N PRO A 12 12.43 40.70 -1.88
CA PRO A 12 12.78 39.29 -1.85
C PRO A 12 11.94 38.59 -2.90
N SER A 13 12.56 37.80 -3.78
CA SER A 13 11.85 37.08 -4.84
C SER A 13 10.63 36.40 -4.24
N GLU A 14 9.43 36.91 -4.55
CA GLU A 14 8.18 36.25 -4.21
C GLU A 14 8.35 34.81 -4.68
N GLU A 15 8.36 33.84 -3.75
CA GLU A 15 8.28 32.44 -4.12
C GLU A 15 7.10 32.35 -5.10
N GLN A 16 7.35 31.99 -6.36
CA GLN A 16 6.32 31.87 -7.37
C GLN A 16 5.42 30.71 -6.98
N GLY A 17 4.52 30.97 -6.04
CA GLY A 17 3.57 30.02 -5.50
C GLY A 17 2.56 29.70 -6.58
N MET A 18 2.64 28.49 -7.13
CA MET A 18 1.60 27.98 -8.01
C MET A 18 0.29 27.89 -7.23
N THR A 19 -0.69 28.72 -7.58
CA THR A 19 -2.03 28.68 -7.01
C THR A 19 -2.89 27.69 -7.79
N LEU A 20 -3.72 26.91 -7.10
CA LEU A 20 -4.64 25.97 -7.74
C LEU A 20 -5.88 26.72 -8.26
N SER A 21 -6.22 26.51 -9.53
CA SER A 21 -7.50 26.95 -10.08
C SER A 21 -8.69 26.29 -9.36
N GLN A 22 -9.87 26.91 -9.44
CA GLN A 22 -11.09 26.34 -8.85
C GLN A 22 -11.41 24.94 -9.41
N GLU A 23 -11.15 24.73 -10.70
CA GLU A 23 -11.33 23.44 -11.37
C GLU A 23 -10.35 22.38 -10.82
N ALA A 24 -9.08 22.73 -10.63
CA ALA A 24 -8.10 21.82 -10.05
C ALA A 24 -8.46 21.44 -8.61
N GLN A 25 -8.96 22.40 -7.83
CA GLN A 25 -9.48 22.13 -6.48
C GLN A 25 -10.70 21.20 -6.52
N TYR A 26 -11.62 21.40 -7.46
CA TYR A 26 -12.78 20.52 -7.65
C TYR A 26 -12.34 19.08 -7.94
N TYR A 27 -11.43 18.86 -8.90
CA TYR A 27 -10.93 17.52 -9.20
C TYR A 27 -10.18 16.89 -8.03
N LEU A 28 -9.37 17.67 -7.31
CA LEU A 28 -8.67 17.20 -6.13
C LEU A 28 -9.65 16.77 -5.02
N GLN A 29 -10.75 17.50 -4.82
CA GLN A 29 -11.82 17.09 -3.91
C GLN A 29 -12.45 15.76 -4.33
N GLN A 30 -12.76 15.59 -5.62
CA GLN A 30 -13.35 14.34 -6.11
C GLN A 30 -12.37 13.17 -5.94
N ALA A 31 -11.11 13.36 -6.31
CA ALA A 31 -10.05 12.38 -6.08
C ALA A 31 -9.92 12.02 -4.60
N ALA A 32 -9.98 13.01 -3.70
CA ALA A 32 -9.94 12.77 -2.25
C ALA A 32 -11.16 11.99 -1.74
N LYS A 33 -12.36 12.20 -2.30
CA LYS A 33 -13.56 11.41 -1.96
C LYS A 33 -13.38 9.94 -2.37
N TRP A 34 -12.98 9.69 -3.62
CA TRP A 34 -12.71 8.33 -4.10
C TRP A 34 -11.56 7.65 -3.35
N ALA A 35 -10.49 8.38 -3.07
CA ALA A 35 -9.37 7.88 -2.27
C ALA A 35 -9.80 7.46 -0.86
N SER A 36 -10.68 8.23 -0.20
CA SER A 36 -11.22 7.81 1.11
C SER A 36 -12.07 6.54 1.03
N PHE A 37 -12.89 6.41 -0.01
CA PHE A 37 -13.70 5.20 -0.23
C PHE A 37 -12.80 3.97 -0.45
N LEU A 38 -11.82 4.08 -1.35
CA LEU A 38 -10.86 3.00 -1.63
C LEU A 38 -10.04 2.61 -0.41
N ALA A 39 -9.61 3.58 0.40
CA ALA A 39 -8.87 3.29 1.62
C ALA A 39 -9.71 2.49 2.62
N ILE A 40 -10.99 2.84 2.80
CA ILE A 40 -11.91 2.09 3.68
C ILE A 40 -12.09 0.66 3.16
N MET A 41 -12.35 0.48 1.86
CA MET A 41 -12.47 -0.84 1.25
C MET A 41 -11.19 -1.66 1.42
N GLY A 42 -10.03 -1.03 1.30
CA GLY A 42 -8.74 -1.69 1.51
C GLY A 42 -8.47 -2.07 2.97
N PHE A 43 -8.94 -1.28 3.95
CA PHE A 43 -8.88 -1.67 5.36
C PHE A 43 -9.79 -2.85 5.68
N ILE A 44 -11.01 -2.86 5.13
CA ILE A 44 -11.93 -4.00 5.24
C ILE A 44 -11.26 -5.24 4.63
N GLY A 45 -10.69 -5.12 3.43
CA GLY A 45 -9.95 -6.19 2.77
C GLY A 45 -8.77 -6.71 3.60
N ALA A 46 -7.99 -5.83 4.22
CA ALA A 46 -6.90 -6.24 5.12
C ALA A 46 -7.41 -7.02 6.33
N GLY A 47 -8.53 -6.58 6.94
CA GLY A 47 -9.17 -7.30 8.04
C GLY A 47 -9.64 -8.70 7.62
N LEU A 48 -10.28 -8.81 6.45
CA LEU A 48 -10.70 -10.11 5.91
C LEU A 48 -9.52 -11.04 5.63
N ILE A 49 -8.41 -10.52 5.09
CA ILE A 49 -7.19 -11.31 4.85
C ILE A 49 -6.60 -11.81 6.18
N ALA A 50 -6.56 -10.98 7.21
CA ALA A 50 -6.08 -11.39 8.53
C ALA A 50 -6.95 -12.52 9.12
N VAL A 51 -8.28 -12.38 9.02
CA VAL A 51 -9.22 -13.44 9.46
C VAL A 51 -8.99 -14.71 8.65
N MET A 52 -8.90 -14.63 7.32
CA MET A 52 -8.59 -15.79 6.48
C MET A 52 -7.26 -16.46 6.85
N GLY A 53 -6.25 -15.68 7.23
CA GLY A 53 -4.96 -16.22 7.70
C GLY A 53 -5.09 -17.04 8.98
N ILE A 54 -5.91 -16.60 9.93
CA ILE A 54 -6.22 -17.37 11.16
C ILE A 54 -6.92 -18.67 10.78
N PHE A 55 -7.99 -18.60 9.96
CA PHE A 55 -8.75 -19.78 9.53
C PHE A 55 -7.89 -20.78 8.74
N ALA A 56 -7.05 -20.30 7.83
CA ALA A 56 -6.14 -21.14 7.06
C ALA A 56 -5.12 -21.84 7.99
N GLY A 57 -4.53 -21.11 8.94
CA GLY A 57 -3.60 -21.66 9.91
C GLY A 57 -4.23 -22.72 10.82
N THR A 58 -5.42 -22.45 11.36
CA THR A 58 -6.12 -23.39 12.25
C THR A 58 -6.65 -24.61 11.52
N MET A 59 -7.17 -24.45 10.29
CA MET A 59 -7.66 -25.57 9.48
C MET A 59 -6.52 -26.51 9.10
N MET A 60 -5.35 -25.97 8.69
CA MET A 60 -4.17 -26.78 8.38
C MET A 60 -3.66 -27.53 9.62
N ALA A 61 -3.69 -26.90 10.80
CA ALA A 61 -3.32 -27.55 12.07
C ALA A 61 -4.30 -28.66 12.49
N ALA A 62 -5.60 -28.47 12.23
CA ALA A 62 -6.60 -29.50 12.49
C ALA A 62 -6.45 -30.70 11.55
N MET A 63 -6.16 -30.46 10.27
CA MET A 63 -5.93 -31.52 9.28
C MET A 63 -4.69 -32.37 9.60
N SER A 64 -3.61 -31.75 10.11
CA SER A 64 -2.40 -32.48 10.47
C SER A 64 -2.54 -33.34 11.74
N ALA A 65 -3.55 -33.06 12.58
CA ALA A 65 -3.86 -33.82 13.78
C ALA A 65 -4.82 -35.01 13.54
N MET A 66 -5.33 -35.19 12.32
CA MET A 66 -6.32 -36.23 12.01
C MET A 66 -5.66 -37.62 11.89
N PRO A 67 -6.19 -38.66 12.56
CA PRO A 67 -5.67 -40.02 12.44
C PRO A 67 -5.75 -40.54 10.99
N GLY A 68 -4.63 -41.02 10.44
CA GLY A 68 -4.55 -41.51 9.06
C GLY A 68 -4.22 -40.46 7.99
N ALA A 69 -4.14 -39.17 8.37
CA ALA A 69 -3.49 -38.18 7.52
C ALA A 69 -2.00 -38.54 7.37
N MET A 70 -1.45 -38.40 6.16
CA MET A 70 -0.02 -38.54 5.93
C MET A 70 0.68 -37.49 6.80
N SER A 71 1.20 -37.90 7.95
CA SER A 71 1.86 -37.05 8.93
C SER A 71 3.22 -36.63 8.40
N ASN A 72 3.21 -35.82 7.34
CA ASN A 72 4.42 -35.23 6.82
C ASN A 72 4.77 -34.04 7.73
N PRO A 73 5.88 -34.12 8.49
CA PRO A 73 6.29 -33.04 9.40
C PRO A 73 6.48 -31.70 8.67
N VAL A 74 6.75 -31.72 7.35
CA VAL A 74 6.80 -30.53 6.51
C VAL A 74 5.43 -29.84 6.43
N ILE A 75 4.35 -30.59 6.23
CA ILE A 75 2.99 -30.03 6.11
C ILE A 75 2.52 -29.45 7.45
N ALA A 76 2.85 -30.12 8.56
CA ALA A 76 2.51 -29.65 9.91
C ALA A 76 3.19 -28.31 10.23
N LEU A 77 4.45 -28.12 9.81
CA LEU A 77 5.15 -26.85 9.98
C LEU A 77 4.59 -25.72 9.09
N MET A 78 4.02 -26.04 7.92
CA MET A 78 3.51 -25.04 6.97
C MET A 78 2.31 -24.23 7.47
N GLY A 79 1.46 -24.78 8.34
CA GLY A 79 0.25 -24.09 8.84
C GLY A 79 0.54 -22.75 9.53
N PRO A 80 1.39 -22.71 10.58
CA PRO A 80 1.79 -21.47 11.23
C PRO A 80 2.51 -20.48 10.29
N PHE A 81 3.34 -20.96 9.36
CA PHE A 81 4.02 -20.10 8.38
C PHE A 81 3.03 -19.43 7.43
N ILE A 82 2.03 -20.16 6.94
CA ILE A 82 0.97 -19.61 6.09
C ILE A 82 0.18 -18.54 6.85
N GLY A 83 -0.25 -18.83 8.08
CA GLY A 83 -0.96 -17.84 8.91
C GLY A 83 -0.14 -16.57 9.10
N ALA A 84 1.14 -16.70 9.46
CA ALA A 84 2.06 -15.57 9.61
C ALA A 84 2.23 -14.77 8.30
N ALA A 85 2.37 -15.44 7.16
CA ALA A 85 2.47 -14.79 5.85
C ALA A 85 1.23 -13.95 5.53
N TYR A 86 0.02 -14.46 5.81
CA TYR A 86 -1.23 -13.72 5.62
C TYR A 86 -1.29 -12.47 6.50
N PHE A 87 -0.83 -12.56 7.75
CA PHE A 87 -0.75 -11.39 8.63
C PHE A 87 0.22 -10.32 8.11
N VAL A 88 1.40 -10.73 7.63
CA VAL A 88 2.36 -9.80 7.02
C VAL A 88 1.74 -9.09 5.82
N VAL A 89 1.04 -9.82 4.96
CA VAL A 89 0.34 -9.25 3.80
C VAL A 89 -0.76 -8.27 4.24
N ALA A 90 -1.56 -8.64 5.25
CA ALA A 90 -2.61 -7.77 5.78
C ALA A 90 -2.04 -6.46 6.33
N ILE A 91 -0.93 -6.52 7.08
CA ILE A 91 -0.22 -5.34 7.61
C ILE A 91 0.28 -4.45 6.47
N VAL A 92 0.90 -5.04 5.45
CA VAL A 92 1.39 -4.30 4.28
C VAL A 92 0.24 -3.59 3.55
N ILE A 93 -0.88 -4.28 3.31
CA ILE A 93 -2.07 -3.69 2.69
C ILE A 93 -2.64 -2.57 3.57
N PHE A 94 -2.68 -2.76 4.89
CA PHE A 94 -3.14 -1.75 5.83
C PHE A 94 -2.31 -0.45 5.71
N PHE A 95 -0.97 -0.55 5.71
CA PHE A 95 -0.10 0.63 5.59
C PHE A 95 -0.29 1.39 4.28
N ILE A 96 -0.51 0.69 3.18
CA ILE A 96 -0.81 1.33 1.89
C ILE A 96 -2.11 2.15 1.96
N ASN A 97 -3.17 1.53 2.46
CA ASN A 97 -4.48 2.18 2.55
C ASN A 97 -4.47 3.33 3.55
N LEU A 98 -3.64 3.25 4.59
CA LEU A 98 -3.40 4.34 5.52
C LEU A 98 -2.79 5.57 4.83
N ALA A 99 -1.81 5.39 3.94
CA ALA A 99 -1.26 6.51 3.18
C ALA A 99 -2.32 7.18 2.27
N LEU A 100 -3.16 6.36 1.63
CA LEU A 100 -4.26 6.83 0.78
C LEU A 100 -5.33 7.60 1.58
N TYR A 101 -5.67 7.09 2.77
CA TYR A 101 -6.58 7.76 3.70
C TYR A 101 -6.02 9.10 4.19
N GLN A 102 -4.72 9.16 4.52
CA GLN A 102 -4.06 10.39 4.95
C GLN A 102 -4.05 11.45 3.84
N PHE A 103 -3.82 11.04 2.58
CA PHE A 103 -3.98 11.93 1.43
C PHE A 103 -5.41 12.48 1.35
N ALA A 104 -6.41 11.60 1.34
CA ALA A 104 -7.81 11.97 1.23
C ALA A 104 -8.26 12.95 2.34
N SER A 105 -7.89 12.67 3.59
CA SER A 105 -8.23 13.50 4.75
C SER A 105 -7.56 14.88 4.68
N ARG A 106 -6.27 14.93 4.35
CA ARG A 106 -5.51 16.19 4.26
C ARG A 106 -5.93 17.02 3.05
N ALA A 107 -6.17 16.40 1.90
CA ALA A 107 -6.63 17.11 0.70
C ALA A 107 -7.99 17.78 0.90
N LYS A 108 -8.95 17.10 1.54
CA LYS A 108 -10.25 17.69 1.90
C LYS A 108 -10.10 18.90 2.83
N LYS A 109 -9.23 18.80 3.85
CA LYS A 109 -8.93 19.92 4.77
C LYS A 109 -8.25 21.09 4.07
N ALA A 110 -7.23 20.82 3.26
CA ALA A 110 -6.47 21.85 2.54
C ALA A 110 -7.36 22.73 1.68
N ILE A 111 -8.32 22.12 0.97
CA ILE A 111 -9.23 22.85 0.09
C ILE A 111 -10.29 23.61 0.90
N GLY A 112 -10.77 23.04 2.01
CA GLY A 112 -11.72 23.72 2.89
C GLY A 112 -11.13 24.94 3.63
N PHE A 113 -9.84 24.91 3.97
CA PHE A 113 -9.14 25.98 4.68
C PHE A 113 -8.28 26.86 3.76
N ALA A 114 -8.26 26.60 2.45
CA ALA A 114 -7.38 27.26 1.48
C ALA A 114 -5.89 27.30 1.91
N ASP A 115 -5.42 26.22 2.54
CA ASP A 115 -4.08 26.13 3.15
C ASP A 115 -3.11 25.35 2.25
N SER A 116 -2.12 26.06 1.71
CA SER A 116 -1.09 25.52 0.81
C SER A 116 -0.09 24.59 1.51
N ALA A 117 0.13 24.73 2.82
CA ALA A 117 1.00 23.84 3.59
C ALA A 117 0.33 22.49 3.81
N ILE A 118 -0.97 22.48 4.17
CA ILE A 118 -1.75 21.24 4.29
C ILE A 118 -1.89 20.57 2.92
N LEU A 119 -2.06 21.35 1.84
CA LEU A 119 -2.09 20.85 0.47
C LEU A 119 -0.79 20.12 0.12
N THR A 120 0.36 20.77 0.31
CA THR A 120 1.68 20.18 0.05
C THR A 120 1.86 18.88 0.85
N SER A 121 1.44 18.89 2.12
CA SER A 121 1.45 17.71 2.97
C SER A 121 0.56 16.58 2.45
N SER A 122 -0.60 16.90 1.87
CA SER A 122 -1.49 15.90 1.25
C SER A 122 -0.84 15.25 0.03
N ILE A 123 -0.24 16.05 -0.85
CA ILE A 123 0.44 15.57 -2.06
C ILE A 123 1.66 14.72 -1.69
N ALA A 124 2.38 15.07 -0.61
CA ALA A 124 3.46 14.24 -0.10
C ALA A 124 2.98 12.84 0.34
N LYS A 125 1.77 12.72 0.91
CA LYS A 125 1.16 11.42 1.24
C LYS A 125 0.76 10.64 -0.01
N LEU A 126 0.29 11.31 -1.05
CA LEU A 126 0.00 10.69 -2.33
C LEU A 126 1.28 10.12 -2.98
N LYS A 127 2.39 10.86 -2.93
CA LYS A 127 3.72 10.37 -3.36
C LYS A 127 4.13 9.11 -2.60
N SER A 128 3.96 9.12 -1.27
CA SER A 128 4.28 7.95 -0.43
C SER A 128 3.43 6.73 -0.79
N PHE A 129 2.15 6.93 -1.09
CA PHE A 129 1.25 5.87 -1.55
C PHE A 129 1.75 5.22 -2.85
N PHE A 130 2.07 6.01 -3.88
CA PHE A 130 2.57 5.48 -5.15
C PHE A 130 3.93 4.78 -5.00
N LYS A 131 4.85 5.35 -4.19
CA LYS A 131 6.14 4.71 -3.92
C LYS A 131 5.96 3.35 -3.26
N LEU A 132 5.11 3.26 -2.24
CA LEU A 132 4.87 2.01 -1.52
C LEU A 132 4.16 0.98 -2.41
N LYS A 133 3.11 1.39 -3.14
CA LYS A 133 2.40 0.53 -4.11
C LYS A 133 3.33 0.00 -5.19
N GLY A 134 4.22 0.83 -5.73
CA GLY A 134 5.18 0.44 -6.77
C GLY A 134 6.18 -0.60 -6.27
N ILE A 135 6.75 -0.41 -5.08
CA ILE A 135 7.67 -1.40 -4.47
C ILE A 135 6.97 -2.74 -4.27
N ILE A 136 5.75 -2.72 -3.75
CA ILE A 136 4.96 -3.94 -3.52
C ILE A 136 4.62 -4.64 -4.83
N LEU A 137 4.32 -3.88 -5.89
CA LEU A 137 4.07 -4.43 -7.22
C LEU A 137 5.32 -5.16 -7.76
N ILE A 138 6.51 -4.56 -7.63
CA ILE A 138 7.77 -5.20 -8.06
C ILE A 138 8.00 -6.50 -7.29
N VAL A 139 7.84 -6.48 -5.96
CA VAL A 139 7.97 -7.69 -5.12
C VAL A 139 6.96 -8.76 -5.55
N ALA A 140 5.71 -8.38 -5.81
CA ALA A 140 4.68 -9.31 -6.27
C ALA A 140 5.02 -9.95 -7.62
N ILE A 141 5.57 -9.18 -8.57
CA ILE A 141 6.03 -9.70 -9.87
C ILE A 141 7.15 -10.73 -9.68
N ILE A 142 8.15 -10.42 -8.83
CA ILE A 142 9.26 -11.34 -8.55
C ILE A 142 8.74 -12.65 -7.94
N LEU A 143 7.86 -12.56 -6.94
CA LEU A 143 7.25 -13.74 -6.32
C LEU A 143 6.42 -14.55 -7.30
N TYR A 144 5.70 -13.90 -8.21
CA TYR A 144 4.90 -14.57 -9.24
C TYR A 144 5.79 -15.34 -10.23
N ILE A 145 6.92 -14.77 -10.65
CA ILE A 145 7.90 -15.47 -11.50
C ILE A 145 8.49 -16.69 -10.79
N ILE A 146 8.89 -16.54 -9.52
CA ILE A 146 9.41 -17.65 -8.70
C ILE A 146 8.37 -18.77 -8.59
N PHE A 147 7.11 -18.41 -8.34
CA PHE A 147 6.01 -19.37 -8.23
C PHE A 147 5.83 -20.17 -9.53
N ILE A 148 5.86 -19.52 -10.70
CA ILE A 148 5.77 -20.20 -12.00
C ILE A 148 6.93 -21.18 -12.18
N VAL A 149 8.17 -20.76 -11.90
CA VAL A 149 9.35 -21.63 -12.01
C VAL A 149 9.24 -22.84 -11.07
N ALA A 150 8.82 -22.63 -9.82
CA ALA A 150 8.62 -23.70 -8.86
C ALA A 150 7.56 -24.72 -9.34
N MET A 151 6.45 -24.23 -9.90
CA MET A 151 5.40 -25.09 -10.46
C MET A 151 5.90 -25.91 -11.66
N MET A 152 6.71 -25.33 -12.55
CA MET A 152 7.31 -26.05 -13.67
C MET A 152 8.24 -27.18 -13.19
N ILE A 153 9.10 -26.88 -12.20
CA ILE A 153 10.00 -27.89 -11.61
C ILE A 153 9.20 -29.02 -10.96
N PHE A 154 8.17 -28.67 -10.18
CA PHE A 154 7.30 -29.65 -9.55
C PHE A 154 6.61 -30.56 -10.59
N ALA A 155 6.04 -29.97 -11.66
CA ALA A 155 5.39 -30.72 -12.73
C ALA A 155 6.34 -31.68 -13.45
N MET A 156 7.59 -31.27 -13.73
CA MET A 156 8.59 -32.14 -14.35
C MET A 156 8.96 -33.33 -13.46
N ASN A 157 9.17 -33.09 -12.16
CA ASN A 157 9.46 -34.16 -11.21
C ASN A 157 8.29 -35.12 -11.08
N ALA A 158 7.06 -34.62 -10.97
CA ALA A 158 5.85 -35.45 -10.92
C ALA A 158 5.69 -36.32 -12.18
N ALA A 159 5.96 -35.77 -13.36
CA ALA A 159 5.91 -36.52 -14.62
C ALA A 159 6.99 -37.63 -14.69
N SER A 160 8.17 -37.40 -14.10
CA SER A 160 9.24 -38.41 -14.05
C SER A 160 8.93 -39.58 -13.11
N LEU A 161 8.11 -39.38 -12.08
CA LEU A 161 7.68 -40.43 -11.14
C LEU A 161 6.54 -41.31 -11.69
N MET A 162 5.88 -40.89 -12.79
CA MET A 162 4.81 -41.65 -13.44
C MET A 162 5.30 -42.52 -14.62
N ARG A 163 6.61 -42.53 -14.91
CA ARG A 163 7.24 -43.42 -15.88
C ARG A 163 7.92 -44.57 -15.16
#